data_AF-A0AA89AIV8-F1
#
_entry.id   AF-A0AA89AIV8-F1
#
_cell.length_a   1.000
_cell.length_b   1.000
_cell.length_c   1.000
_cell.angle_alpha   90.00
_cell.angle_beta   90.00
_cell.angle_gamma   90.00
#
_symmetry.space_group_name_H-M   'P 1'
#
loop_
_entity.id
_entity.type
_entity.pdbx_description
1 polymer ?
#
loop_
_entity_poly.entity_id
_entity_poly.type
_entity_poly.pdbx_seq_one_letter_code
_entity_poly.pdbx_strand_id
1 'polypeptide(L)'
;MVDLLGRSGFFREALEFINRSPFSDSPLLWRTLVHVWKLLGDLGFGKIASTHLLDLAPEEAGSYILASNMFFGGGMLDEASRVRTRMHDLKVSKEVGRSWIEIDNKTHQFSASSKDHPESRDIYARLDLLEAEMRQSSDEALL
;
A
#
# COMPACT_ATOMS: atom_id res chain seq x y z
N MET A 1 -2.33 12.65 18.12
CA MET A 1 -3.73 12.87 18.52
C MET A 1 -4.69 12.15 17.57
N VAL A 2 -4.66 12.45 16.27
CA VAL A 2 -5.50 11.76 15.26
C VAL A 2 -5.35 10.24 15.29
N ASP A 3 -4.12 9.71 15.30
CA ASP A 3 -3.88 8.26 15.39
C ASP A 3 -4.48 7.64 16.66
N LEU A 4 -4.29 8.30 17.81
CA LEU A 4 -4.81 7.85 19.10
C LEU A 4 -6.34 7.79 19.08
N LEU A 5 -7.00 8.90 18.72
CA LEU A 5 -8.46 8.98 18.65
C LEU A 5 -9.03 7.95 17.66
N GLY A 6 -8.39 7.81 16.50
CA GLY A 6 -8.75 6.82 15.50
C GLY A 6 -8.64 5.38 16.01
N ARG A 7 -7.51 4.99 16.61
CA ARG A 7 -7.34 3.63 17.14
C ARG A 7 -8.27 3.32 18.32
N SER A 8 -8.71 4.34 19.05
CA SER A 8 -9.59 4.22 20.21
C SER A 8 -11.09 4.27 19.89
N GLY A 9 -11.49 4.43 18.62
CA GLY A 9 -12.92 4.49 18.27
C GLY A 9 -13.54 5.89 18.25
N PHE A 10 -12.77 6.95 18.53
CA PHE A 10 -13.25 8.33 18.69
C PHE A 10 -13.08 9.13 17.40
N PHE A 11 -13.86 8.77 16.39
CA PHE A 11 -13.64 9.20 15.01
C PHE A 11 -14.15 10.60 14.70
N ARG A 12 -15.30 10.96 15.27
CA ARG A 12 -15.85 12.29 15.13
C ARG A 12 -14.90 13.30 15.76
N GLU A 13 -14.31 12.93 16.90
CA GLU A 13 -13.31 13.70 17.62
C GLU A 13 -12.01 13.80 16.81
N ALA A 14 -11.58 12.73 16.14
CA ALA A 14 -10.41 12.77 15.26
C ALA A 14 -10.62 13.74 14.09
N LEU A 15 -11.81 13.71 13.46
CA LEU A 15 -12.15 14.60 12.35
C LEU A 15 -12.33 16.06 12.82
N GLU A 16 -13.00 16.27 13.95
CA GLU A 16 -13.16 17.60 14.56
C GLU A 16 -11.81 18.17 14.97
N PHE A 17 -10.90 17.34 15.49
CA PHE A 17 -9.53 17.73 15.80
C PHE A 17 -8.79 18.22 14.54
N ILE A 18 -8.91 17.50 13.41
CA ILE A 18 -8.32 17.93 12.13
C ILE A 18 -8.92 19.26 11.68
N ASN A 19 -10.24 19.38 11.67
CA ASN A 19 -10.94 20.58 11.18
C ASN A 19 -10.69 21.82 12.04
N ARG A 20 -10.45 21.67 13.35
CA ARG A 20 -10.10 22.77 14.26
C ARG A 20 -8.60 23.03 14.35
N SER A 21 -7.79 22.13 13.84
CA SER A 21 -6.34 22.25 13.88
C SER A 21 -5.88 23.30 12.86
N PRO A 22 -4.84 24.08 13.16
CA PRO A 22 -4.20 24.96 12.17
C PRO A 22 -3.51 24.17 11.04
N PHE A 23 -3.48 22.84 11.13
CA PHE A 23 -2.88 21.92 10.17
C PHE A 23 -3.95 21.11 9.41
N SER A 24 -5.17 21.63 9.26
CA SER A 24 -6.28 20.94 8.57
C SER A 24 -5.91 20.43 7.17
N ASP A 25 -5.00 21.14 6.48
CA ASP A 25 -4.54 20.80 5.13
C ASP A 25 -3.29 19.90 5.13
N SER A 26 -2.90 19.35 6.28
CA SER A 26 -1.75 18.44 6.38
C SER A 26 -2.08 17.07 5.81
N PRO A 27 -1.43 16.61 4.72
CA PRO A 27 -1.65 15.27 4.18
C PRO A 27 -1.38 14.16 5.20
N LEU A 28 -0.45 14.40 6.14
CA LEU A 28 -0.12 13.45 7.20
C LEU A 28 -1.33 13.12 8.08
N LEU A 29 -2.12 14.13 8.47
CA LEU A 29 -3.30 13.92 9.32
C LEU A 29 -4.35 13.06 8.62
N TRP A 30 -4.64 13.39 7.36
CA TRP A 30 -5.59 12.63 6.54
C TRP A 30 -5.08 11.23 6.23
N ARG A 31 -3.79 11.05 5.99
CA ARG A 31 -3.15 9.75 5.80
C ARG A 31 -3.30 8.85 7.02
N THR A 32 -3.05 9.40 8.21
CA THR A 32 -3.29 8.69 9.48
C THR A 32 -4.75 8.29 9.59
N LEU A 33 -5.67 9.19 9.24
CA LEU A 33 -7.11 8.94 9.29
C LEU A 33 -7.55 7.84 8.33
N VAL A 34 -6.99 7.80 7.11
CA VAL A 34 -7.19 6.67 6.20
C VAL A 34 -6.65 5.40 6.83
N HIS A 35 -5.47 5.38 7.44
CA HIS A 35 -4.86 4.14 7.94
C HIS A 35 -5.69 3.44 9.03
N VAL A 36 -6.31 4.21 9.90
CA VAL A 36 -7.10 3.66 11.01
C VAL A 36 -8.45 3.11 10.54
N TRP A 37 -8.91 3.40 9.30
CA TRP A 37 -10.26 3.12 8.80
C TRP A 37 -10.75 1.67 9.00
N LYS A 38 -9.86 0.67 8.88
CA LYS A 38 -10.23 -0.75 9.07
C LYS A 38 -10.65 -1.06 10.50
N LEU A 39 -10.14 -0.32 11.48
CA LEU A 39 -10.51 -0.46 12.88
C LEU A 39 -11.92 0.10 13.15
N LEU A 40 -12.47 0.90 12.23
CA LEU A 40 -13.78 1.55 12.33
C LEU A 40 -14.92 0.60 11.95
N GLY A 41 -14.73 -0.18 10.88
CA GLY A 41 -15.82 -0.76 10.10
C GLY A 41 -16.67 0.25 9.32
N ASP A 42 -16.38 1.56 9.37
CA ASP A 42 -17.10 2.62 8.67
C ASP A 42 -16.40 3.01 7.36
N LEU A 43 -16.97 2.53 6.26
CA LEU A 43 -16.53 2.79 4.90
C LEU A 43 -16.69 4.26 4.48
N GLY A 44 -17.73 4.94 4.97
CA GLY A 44 -18.02 6.34 4.61
C GLY A 44 -16.91 7.27 5.10
N PHE A 45 -16.41 7.01 6.29
CA PHE A 45 -15.28 7.74 6.85
C PHE A 45 -13.99 7.54 6.05
N GLY A 46 -13.67 6.28 5.73
CA GLY A 46 -12.51 5.94 4.89
C GLY A 46 -12.56 6.66 3.54
N LYS A 47 -13.74 6.77 2.94
CA LYS A 47 -13.97 7.48 1.68
C LYS A 47 -13.70 8.99 1.78
N ILE A 48 -14.22 9.66 2.83
CA ILE A 48 -13.97 11.09 3.04
C ILE A 48 -12.47 11.34 3.22
N ALA A 49 -11.82 10.57 4.10
CA ALA A 49 -10.41 10.71 4.39
C ALA A 49 -9.53 10.48 3.15
N SER A 50 -9.86 9.46 2.36
CA SER A 50 -9.13 9.13 1.14
C SER A 50 -9.32 10.19 0.05
N THR A 51 -10.52 10.74 -0.09
CA THR A 51 -10.78 11.81 -1.08
C THR A 51 -9.96 13.05 -0.73
N HIS A 52 -10.03 13.53 0.51
CA HIS A 52 -9.23 14.68 0.96
C HIS A 52 -7.72 14.44 0.83
N LEU A 53 -7.24 13.25 1.17
CA LEU A 53 -5.81 12.91 1.04
C LEU A 53 -5.33 13.02 -0.41
N LEU A 54 -6.13 12.54 -1.38
CA LEU A 54 -5.76 12.62 -2.80
C LEU A 54 -5.81 14.04 -3.35
N ASP A 55 -6.66 14.90 -2.80
CA ASP A 55 -6.72 16.31 -3.19
C ASP A 55 -5.55 17.11 -2.61
N LEU A 56 -5.10 16.78 -1.38
CA LEU A 56 -3.97 17.44 -0.73
C LEU A 56 -2.59 16.94 -1.20
N ALA A 57 -2.49 15.67 -1.61
CA ALA A 57 -1.23 15.06 -2.03
C ALA A 57 -1.36 14.34 -3.40
N PRO A 58 -1.71 15.07 -4.48
CA PRO A 58 -1.99 14.49 -5.80
C PRO A 58 -0.75 13.94 -6.51
N GLU A 59 0.46 14.29 -6.06
CA GLU A 59 1.71 13.79 -6.65
C GLU A 59 2.30 12.61 -5.88
N GLU A 60 1.74 12.27 -4.71
CA GLU A 60 2.29 11.22 -3.86
C GLU A 60 1.69 9.85 -4.18
N ALA A 61 2.47 8.98 -4.81
CA ALA A 61 2.07 7.60 -5.12
C ALA A 61 1.56 6.82 -3.90
N GLY A 62 2.16 7.06 -2.73
CA GLY A 62 1.74 6.43 -1.48
C GLY A 62 0.29 6.75 -1.10
N SER A 63 -0.18 7.96 -1.39
CA SER A 63 -1.57 8.39 -1.12
C SER A 63 -2.57 7.63 -1.98
N TYR A 64 -2.29 7.46 -3.27
CA TYR A 64 -3.12 6.67 -4.20
C TYR A 64 -3.15 5.19 -3.82
N ILE A 65 -2.00 4.62 -3.48
CA ILE A 65 -1.92 3.22 -3.05
C ILE A 65 -2.74 3.01 -1.78
N LEU A 66 -2.59 3.90 -0.80
CA LEU A 66 -3.33 3.82 0.46
C LEU A 66 -4.84 3.94 0.25
N ALA A 67 -5.30 4.93 -0.52
CA ALA A 67 -6.71 5.13 -0.84
C ALA A 67 -7.29 3.94 -1.63
N SER A 68 -6.56 3.43 -2.63
CA SER A 68 -6.98 2.24 -3.39
C SER A 68 -7.13 1.01 -2.48
N ASN A 69 -6.18 0.80 -1.56
CA ASN A 69 -6.24 -0.31 -0.60
C ASN A 69 -7.38 -0.14 0.42
N MET A 70 -7.72 1.11 0.79
CA MET A 70 -8.89 1.43 1.61
C MET A 70 -10.16 0.97 0.89
N PHE A 71 -10.40 1.43 -0.33
CA PHE A 71 -11.58 1.04 -1.12
C PHE A 71 -11.65 -0.47 -1.34
N PHE A 72 -10.53 -1.11 -1.72
CA PHE A 72 -10.47 -2.56 -1.93
C PHE A 72 -10.82 -3.32 -0.65
N GLY A 73 -10.23 -2.94 0.48
CA GLY A 73 -10.51 -3.58 1.77
C GLY A 73 -11.96 -3.39 2.24
N GLY A 74 -12.64 -2.37 1.73
CA GLY A 74 -14.05 -2.09 1.98
C GLY A 74 -15.02 -2.73 1.00
N GLY A 75 -14.53 -3.55 0.06
CA GLY A 75 -15.34 -4.20 -0.98
C GLY A 75 -15.70 -3.30 -2.16
N MET A 76 -15.20 -2.07 -2.21
CA MET A 76 -15.45 -1.10 -3.28
C MET A 76 -14.41 -1.26 -4.39
N LEU A 77 -14.48 -2.38 -5.13
CA LEU A 77 -13.48 -2.75 -6.14
C LEU A 77 -13.41 -1.74 -7.29
N ASP A 78 -14.55 -1.19 -7.70
CA ASP A 78 -14.62 -0.21 -8.79
C ASP A 78 -13.94 1.11 -8.40
N GLU A 79 -14.15 1.62 -7.19
CA GLU A 79 -13.47 2.79 -6.66
C GLU A 79 -11.97 2.55 -6.50
N ALA A 80 -11.57 1.38 -6.01
CA ALA A 80 -10.16 1.01 -5.91
C ALA A 80 -9.47 1.03 -7.28
N SER A 81 -10.16 0.52 -8.31
CA SER A 81 -9.72 0.55 -9.70
C SER A 81 -9.64 1.97 -10.24
N ARG A 82 -10.68 2.80 -10.03
CA ARG A 82 -10.69 4.22 -10.44
C ARG A 82 -9.54 5.01 -9.84
N VAL A 83 -9.19 4.78 -8.57
CA VAL A 83 -8.04 5.44 -7.93
C VAL A 83 -6.73 5.01 -8.60
N ARG A 84 -6.56 3.73 -8.93
CA ARG A 84 -5.37 3.23 -9.66
C ARG A 84 -5.28 3.78 -11.07
N THR A 85 -6.40 3.88 -11.78
CA THR A 85 -6.46 4.50 -13.12
C THR A 85 -6.08 5.99 -13.03
N ARG A 86 -6.64 6.74 -12.08
CA ARG A 86 -6.27 8.15 -11.87
C ARG A 86 -4.78 8.31 -11.56
N MET A 87 -4.21 7.44 -10.74
CA MET A 87 -2.77 7.42 -10.44
C MET A 87 -1.94 7.24 -11.71
N HIS A 88 -2.32 6.28 -12.55
CA HIS A 88 -1.68 6.01 -13.84
C HIS A 88 -1.78 7.19 -14.82
N ASP A 89 -2.98 7.77 -14.96
CA ASP A 89 -3.23 8.86 -15.91
C ASP A 89 -2.45 10.13 -15.54
N LEU A 90 -2.26 10.36 -14.25
CA LEU A 90 -1.41 11.44 -13.72
C LEU A 90 0.09 11.11 -13.76
N LYS A 91 0.47 9.93 -14.26
CA LYS A 91 1.85 9.42 -14.29
C LYS A 91 2.52 9.38 -12.92
N VAL A 92 1.72 9.27 -11.86
CA VAL A 92 2.19 9.11 -10.50
C VAL A 92 2.54 7.64 -10.32
N SER A 93 3.80 7.35 -10.03
CA SER A 93 4.27 5.98 -9.83
C SER A 93 5.02 5.88 -8.52
N LYS A 94 4.87 4.74 -7.84
CA LYS A 94 5.74 4.43 -6.70
C LYS A 94 7.15 4.20 -7.22
N GLU A 95 8.15 4.57 -6.43
CA GLU A 95 9.49 4.05 -6.65
C GLU A 95 9.45 2.52 -6.63
N VAL A 96 10.02 1.91 -7.65
CA VAL A 96 10.12 0.46 -7.74
C VAL A 96 11.06 -0.01 -6.65
N GLY A 97 10.58 -0.91 -5.77
CA GLY A 97 11.42 -1.54 -4.77
C GLY A 97 12.55 -2.31 -5.45
N ARG A 98 13.78 -2.07 -5.00
CA ARG A 98 14.98 -2.73 -5.53
C ARG A 98 15.72 -3.40 -4.39
N SER A 99 16.19 -4.62 -4.62
CA SER A 99 17.19 -5.28 -3.80
C SER A 99 18.41 -5.58 -4.66
N TRP A 100 19.54 -5.86 -4.02
CA TRP A 100 20.74 -6.27 -4.72
C TRP A 100 21.58 -7.19 -3.83
N ILE A 101 22.40 -8.00 -4.49
CA ILE A 101 23.43 -8.81 -3.86
C ILE A 101 24.76 -8.60 -4.60
N GLU A 102 25.86 -8.94 -3.97
CA GLU A 102 27.18 -8.88 -4.57
C GLU A 102 27.77 -10.29 -4.64
N ILE A 103 28.20 -10.69 -5.84
CA ILE A 103 28.83 -11.99 -6.10
C ILE A 103 30.06 -11.70 -6.95
N ASP A 104 31.23 -12.19 -6.54
CA ASP A 104 32.50 -12.02 -7.26
C ASP A 104 32.75 -10.56 -7.69
N ASN A 105 32.52 -9.62 -6.75
CA ASN A 105 32.67 -8.18 -6.95
C ASN A 105 31.79 -7.59 -8.07
N LYS A 106 30.68 -8.27 -8.38
CA LYS A 106 29.63 -7.83 -9.31
C LYS A 106 28.32 -7.64 -8.56
N THR A 107 27.67 -6.49 -8.75
CA THR A 107 26.34 -6.22 -8.20
C THR A 107 25.25 -6.81 -9.09
N HIS A 108 24.39 -7.62 -8.49
CA HIS A 108 23.21 -8.21 -9.10
C HIS A 108 21.97 -7.54 -8.51
N GLN A 109 21.28 -6.71 -9.31
CA GLN A 109 20.10 -5.97 -8.89
C GLN A 109 18.81 -6.70 -9.27
N PHE A 110 17.83 -6.68 -8.37
CA PHE A 110 16.49 -7.21 -8.58
C PHE A 110 15.48 -6.09 -8.34
N SER A 111 14.62 -5.86 -9.32
CA SER A 111 13.57 -4.83 -9.24
C SER A 111 12.21 -5.52 -9.11
N ALA A 112 11.36 -5.02 -8.21
CA ALA A 112 10.03 -5.56 -8.01
C ALA A 112 9.24 -5.56 -9.33
N SER A 113 8.62 -6.70 -9.66
CA SER A 113 7.83 -6.92 -10.89
C SER A 113 8.62 -6.80 -12.20
N SER A 114 9.94 -6.84 -12.17
CA SER A 114 10.82 -6.86 -13.36
C SER A 114 11.55 -8.21 -13.48
N LYS A 115 11.90 -8.58 -14.71
CA LYS A 115 12.71 -9.77 -15.03
C LYS A 115 13.98 -9.39 -15.80
N ASP A 116 14.46 -8.17 -15.59
CA ASP A 116 15.55 -7.58 -16.39
C ASP A 116 16.94 -8.14 -16.05
N HIS A 117 17.04 -8.98 -15.01
CA HIS A 117 18.30 -9.63 -14.65
C HIS A 117 18.76 -10.58 -15.78
N PRO A 118 20.04 -10.57 -16.21
CA PRO A 118 20.52 -11.41 -17.31
C PRO A 118 20.27 -12.92 -17.09
N GLU A 119 20.31 -13.36 -15.84
CA GLU A 119 20.08 -14.76 -15.44
C GLU A 119 18.65 -15.00 -14.93
N SER A 120 17.70 -14.11 -15.25
CA SER A 120 16.33 -14.19 -14.70
C SER A 120 15.68 -15.55 -14.95
N ARG A 121 15.87 -16.14 -16.13
CA ARG A 121 15.35 -17.49 -16.46
C ARG A 121 15.78 -18.54 -15.44
N ASP A 122 17.06 -18.61 -15.13
CA ASP A 122 17.61 -19.66 -14.25
C ASP A 122 17.22 -19.40 -12.79
N ILE A 123 17.18 -18.13 -12.38
CA ILE A 123 16.71 -17.73 -11.05
C ILE A 123 15.25 -18.14 -10.84
N TYR A 124 14.37 -17.87 -11.79
CA TYR A 124 12.97 -18.27 -11.68
C TYR A 124 12.78 -19.79 -11.75
N ALA A 125 13.54 -20.49 -12.60
CA ALA A 125 13.50 -21.96 -12.62
C ALA A 125 13.92 -22.56 -11.26
N ARG A 126 14.90 -21.95 -10.58
CA ARG A 126 15.29 -22.38 -9.22
C ARG A 126 14.22 -22.05 -8.18
N LEU A 127 13.56 -20.89 -8.29
CA LEU A 127 12.45 -20.53 -7.41
C LEU A 127 11.27 -21.50 -7.55
N ASP A 128 10.92 -21.90 -8.78
CA ASP A 128 9.84 -22.86 -9.03
C ASP A 128 10.14 -24.23 -8.38
N LEU A 129 11.39 -24.69 -8.44
CA LEU A 129 11.82 -25.91 -7.75
C LEU A 129 11.72 -25.79 -6.22
N LEU A 130 12.18 -24.67 -5.65
CA LEU A 130 12.09 -24.42 -4.22
C LEU A 130 10.63 -24.35 -3.75
N GLU A 131 9.74 -23.73 -4.51
CA GLU A 131 8.31 -23.69 -4.19
C GLU A 131 7.69 -25.10 -4.16
N ALA A 132 8.07 -25.96 -5.11
CA ALA A 132 7.64 -27.36 -5.12
C ALA A 132 8.16 -28.15 -3.90
N GLU A 133 9.44 -27.98 -3.55
CA GLU A 133 10.06 -28.62 -2.37
C GLU A 133 9.37 -28.16 -1.06
N MET A 134 9.12 -26.85 -0.90
CA MET A 134 8.47 -26.30 0.29
C MET A 134 7.04 -26.83 0.47
N ARG A 135 6.28 -27.00 -0.62
CA ARG A 135 4.94 -27.59 -0.57
C ARG A 135 4.99 -29.06 -0.12
N GLN A 136 5.88 -29.85 -0.69
CA GLN A 136 6.06 -31.26 -0.32
C GLN A 136 6.43 -31.42 1.17
N SER A 137 7.38 -30.61 1.67
CA SER A 137 7.76 -30.65 3.09
C SER A 137 6.65 -30.22 4.05
N SER A 138 5.74 -29.35 3.61
CA SER A 138 4.60 -28.89 4.43
C SER A 138 3.53 -29.98 4.53
N ASP A 139 3.32 -30.73 3.45
CA ASP A 139 2.39 -31.85 3.41
C ASP A 139 2.90 -33.07 4.22
N GLU A 140 4.22 -33.32 4.21
CA GLU A 140 4.85 -34.36 5.03
C GLU A 140 4.84 -34.02 6.54
N ALA A 141 4.89 -32.74 6.91
CA ALA A 141 4.83 -32.30 8.32
C ALA A 141 3.41 -32.34 8.93
N LEU A 142 2.37 -32.56 8.10
CA LEU A 142 0.96 -32.68 8.51
C LEU A 142 0.48 -34.14 8.59
N LEU A 143 1.36 -35.11 8.30
CA LEU A 143 1.15 -36.55 8.47
C LEU A 143 1.86 -37.07 9.73
#